data_AF-A0A7W3ZQ75-F1
#
_entry.id   AF-A0A7W3ZQ75-F1
#
_cell.length_a   1.000
_cell.length_b   1.000
_cell.length_c   1.000
_cell.angle_alpha   90.00
_cell.angle_beta   90.00
_cell.angle_gamma   90.00
#
_symmetry.space_group_name_H-M   'P 1'
#
loop_
_entity.id
_entity.type
_entity.pdbx_description
1 polymer ?
#
loop_
_entity_poly.entity_id
_entity_poly.type
_entity_poly.pdbx_seq_one_letter_code
_entity_poly.pdbx_strand_id
1 'polypeptide(L)'
;VLLVGGLAAALTILLTAAFVATRGDGGAIKASERPTTPASVPAPEDPPESAPESVPATGGTLTTTSSPTPAESPTATPGDTPTPDDSAAPTPSSTPPAAQVAAGPDPVALSDQLVSSLAAQSDMHAGVHRRANRDAAEIQRKAHQGDTAEAAAKARELQASLNDAQQKGRWSGDPNVTRLLQQLASAG
;
A
#
# COMPACT_ATOMS: atom_id res chain seq x y z
N VAL A 1 -36.81 1.65 31.66
CA VAL A 1 -37.82 0.71 31.11
C VAL A 1 -38.39 1.35 29.84
N LEU A 2 -38.17 0.68 28.70
CA LEU A 2 -38.82 0.84 27.38
C LEU A 2 -38.70 2.17 26.62
N LEU A 3 -37.70 2.30 25.73
CA LEU A 3 -37.81 2.79 24.33
C LEU A 3 -36.42 3.11 23.72
N VAL A 4 -35.57 2.09 23.56
CA VAL A 4 -34.41 2.15 22.67
C VAL A 4 -34.35 0.83 21.92
N GLY A 5 -34.89 0.80 20.72
CA GLY A 5 -34.95 -0.42 19.90
C GLY A 5 -35.76 -0.18 18.65
N GLY A 6 -35.11 0.30 17.59
CA GLY A 6 -35.77 0.40 16.30
C GLY A 6 -35.16 1.40 15.33
N LEU A 7 -33.88 1.25 14.96
CA LEU A 7 -33.43 1.63 13.62
C LEU A 7 -32.05 1.04 13.25
N ALA A 8 -31.76 -0.20 13.66
CA ALA A 8 -30.54 -0.93 13.29
C ALA A 8 -30.86 -2.21 12.48
N ALA A 9 -31.94 -2.19 11.69
CA ALA A 9 -32.40 -3.34 10.90
C ALA A 9 -32.79 -2.92 9.47
N ALA A 10 -31.95 -2.11 8.82
CA ALA A 10 -32.02 -1.86 7.38
C ALA A 10 -30.67 -2.15 6.70
N LEU A 11 -29.99 -3.20 7.15
CA LEU A 11 -28.71 -3.65 6.58
C LEU A 11 -28.61 -5.18 6.57
N THR A 12 -29.49 -5.91 5.87
CA THR A 12 -29.22 -7.35 5.58
C THR A 12 -30.02 -7.98 4.42
N ILE A 13 -30.58 -7.22 3.46
CA ILE A 13 -31.30 -7.85 2.33
C ILE A 13 -31.05 -7.09 1.02
N LEU A 14 -29.80 -7.05 0.57
CA LEU A 14 -29.49 -6.86 -0.87
C LEU A 14 -28.07 -7.34 -1.23
N LEU A 15 -27.61 -8.44 -0.64
CA LEU A 15 -26.31 -9.04 -0.95
C LEU A 15 -26.38 -10.58 -1.02
N THR A 16 -27.42 -11.12 -1.65
CA THR A 16 -27.58 -12.58 -1.78
C THR A 16 -28.31 -12.97 -3.07
N ALA A 17 -27.75 -12.65 -4.25
CA ALA A 17 -28.14 -13.29 -5.52
C ALA A 17 -27.18 -12.96 -6.67
N ALA A 18 -25.95 -13.49 -6.67
CA ALA A 18 -25.15 -13.64 -7.91
C ALA A 18 -23.91 -14.57 -7.75
N PHE A 19 -23.96 -15.61 -6.91
CA PHE A 19 -22.85 -16.56 -6.78
C PHE A 19 -23.30 -18.03 -6.71
N VAL A 20 -24.14 -18.47 -7.66
CA VAL A 20 -24.39 -19.91 -7.92
C VAL A 20 -24.63 -20.11 -9.42
N ALA A 21 -24.03 -21.17 -9.98
CA ALA A 21 -23.96 -21.60 -11.38
C ALA A 21 -22.85 -20.90 -12.19
N THR A 22 -21.65 -21.48 -12.35
CA THR A 22 -21.42 -22.68 -13.17
C THR A 22 -20.34 -23.59 -12.61
N ARG A 23 -20.73 -24.67 -11.93
CA ARG A 23 -19.92 -25.88 -11.80
C ARG A 23 -20.84 -27.09 -11.79
N GLY A 24 -20.64 -27.96 -12.75
CA GLY A 24 -21.38 -29.19 -13.00
C GLY A 24 -21.65 -29.31 -14.49
N ASP A 25 -21.53 -30.46 -15.14
CA ASP A 25 -20.99 -31.75 -14.75
C ASP A 25 -20.75 -32.50 -16.08
N GLY A 26 -20.11 -33.66 -16.02
CA GLY A 26 -19.71 -34.45 -17.18
C GLY A 26 -20.87 -34.90 -18.07
N GLY A 27 -20.62 -34.86 -19.38
CA GLY A 27 -21.46 -35.44 -20.42
C GLY A 27 -20.61 -36.29 -21.36
N ALA A 28 -20.41 -37.55 -20.97
CA ALA A 28 -20.24 -38.75 -21.78
C ALA A 28 -19.60 -38.64 -23.20
N ILE A 29 -18.41 -39.24 -23.30
CA ILE A 29 -17.95 -40.20 -24.33
C ILE A 29 -18.61 -40.17 -25.72
N LYS A 30 -17.81 -39.79 -26.73
CA LYS A 30 -17.82 -40.52 -28.01
C LYS A 30 -16.39 -40.84 -28.43
N ALA A 31 -16.14 -42.14 -28.46
CA ALA A 31 -14.91 -42.76 -28.92
C ALA A 31 -14.65 -42.51 -30.41
N SER A 32 -13.37 -42.66 -30.77
CA SER A 32 -12.85 -42.78 -32.14
C SER A 32 -12.83 -41.43 -32.89
N GLU A 33 -11.71 -40.93 -33.41
CA GLU A 33 -10.77 -41.64 -34.26
C GLU A 33 -9.38 -40.95 -34.31
N ARG A 34 -8.36 -41.81 -34.26
CA ARG A 34 -7.04 -41.74 -34.92
C ARG A 34 -5.92 -40.84 -34.34
N PRO A 35 -4.72 -41.42 -34.16
CA PRO A 35 -3.51 -40.69 -33.80
C PRO A 35 -2.91 -40.04 -35.05
N THR A 36 -2.80 -38.71 -35.06
CA THR A 36 -1.82 -38.03 -35.90
C THR A 36 -0.60 -37.72 -35.06
N THR A 37 0.42 -38.53 -35.29
CA THR A 37 1.86 -38.33 -35.10
C THR A 37 2.26 -36.95 -34.57
N PRO A 38 2.92 -36.84 -33.41
CA PRO A 38 3.63 -35.61 -33.06
C PRO A 38 4.75 -35.41 -34.08
N ALA A 39 4.67 -34.31 -34.84
CA ALA A 39 5.83 -33.81 -35.57
C ALA A 39 6.95 -33.59 -34.56
N SER A 40 8.09 -34.24 -34.81
CA SER A 40 9.34 -34.02 -34.08
C SER A 40 9.67 -32.53 -34.12
N VAL A 41 9.51 -31.86 -32.98
CA VAL A 41 10.19 -30.58 -32.74
C VAL A 41 11.65 -30.95 -32.43
N PRO A 42 12.63 -30.46 -33.21
CA PRO A 42 14.04 -30.71 -32.93
C PRO A 42 14.40 -30.14 -31.55
N ALA A 43 15.28 -30.87 -30.85
CA ALA A 43 15.82 -30.48 -29.56
C ALA A 43 16.43 -29.08 -29.62
N PRO A 44 16.28 -28.24 -28.57
CA PRO A 44 17.03 -27.01 -28.47
C PRO A 44 18.53 -27.36 -28.44
N GLU A 45 19.28 -26.83 -29.41
CA GLU A 45 20.73 -26.93 -29.44
C GLU A 45 21.30 -26.24 -28.19
N ASP A 46 22.21 -26.94 -27.51
CA ASP A 46 22.99 -26.43 -26.38
C ASP A 46 23.67 -25.10 -26.75
N PRO A 47 23.54 -24.03 -25.93
CA PRO A 47 24.36 -22.85 -26.09
C PRO A 47 25.84 -23.20 -25.82
N PRO A 48 26.79 -22.69 -26.62
CA PRO A 48 28.20 -22.99 -26.42
C PRO A 48 28.70 -22.41 -25.10
N GLU A 49 29.24 -23.31 -24.28
CA GLU A 49 30.08 -23.03 -23.11
C GLU A 49 31.23 -22.09 -23.52
N SER A 50 31.20 -20.87 -23.02
CA SER A 50 32.31 -19.90 -23.13
C SER A 50 32.70 -19.44 -21.73
N ALA A 51 33.84 -19.94 -21.29
CA ALA A 51 34.64 -19.42 -20.18
C ALA A 51 36.04 -19.06 -20.74
N PRO A 52 36.92 -18.40 -19.98
CA PRO A 52 36.76 -17.18 -19.19
C PRO A 52 37.78 -16.12 -19.65
N GLU A 53 37.40 -14.83 -19.74
CA GLU A 53 38.38 -13.76 -19.99
C GLU A 53 38.55 -12.87 -18.75
N SER A 54 39.63 -13.15 -18.02
CA SER A 54 40.16 -12.32 -16.95
C SER A 54 40.88 -11.11 -17.54
N VAL A 55 40.39 -9.91 -17.26
CA VAL A 55 41.15 -8.66 -17.42
C VAL A 55 41.51 -8.09 -16.04
N PRO A 56 42.79 -8.01 -15.67
CA PRO A 56 43.24 -7.20 -14.56
C PRO A 56 43.53 -5.77 -15.07
N ALA A 57 42.78 -4.77 -14.62
CA ALA A 57 43.12 -3.39 -14.90
C ALA A 57 42.78 -2.45 -13.74
N THR A 58 43.84 -2.16 -12.99
CA THR A 58 44.24 -0.80 -12.59
C THR A 58 43.45 -0.14 -11.46
N GLY A 59 44.15 0.00 -10.34
CA GLY A 59 43.73 0.74 -9.16
C GLY A 59 43.32 2.17 -9.48
N GLY A 60 42.12 2.53 -9.03
CA GLY A 60 41.69 3.89 -8.80
C GLY A 60 41.79 4.18 -7.31
N THR A 61 42.71 5.06 -6.94
CA THR A 61 42.91 5.59 -5.60
C THR A 61 41.61 6.22 -5.08
N LEU A 62 41.06 5.68 -3.99
CA LEU A 62 39.96 6.30 -3.25
C LEU A 62 40.47 7.58 -2.60
N THR A 63 40.10 8.74 -3.14
CA THR A 63 40.25 10.02 -2.46
C THR A 63 39.06 10.17 -1.52
N THR A 64 39.30 9.88 -0.23
CA THR A 64 38.35 10.18 0.84
C THR A 64 38.37 11.69 1.09
N THR A 65 37.47 12.42 0.46
CA THR A 65 37.24 13.83 0.82
C THR A 65 36.42 13.88 2.11
N SER A 66 37.03 14.46 3.13
CA SER A 66 36.54 14.60 4.49
C SER A 66 35.15 15.24 4.54
N SER A 67 34.25 14.60 5.29
CA SER A 67 32.99 15.19 5.74
C SER A 67 33.29 16.44 6.58
N PRO A 68 32.70 17.60 6.30
CA PRO A 68 32.77 18.74 7.22
C PRO A 68 32.03 18.38 8.51
N THR A 69 32.71 18.55 9.64
CA THR A 69 32.11 18.51 10.98
C THR A 69 31.03 19.60 11.04
N PRO A 70 29.76 19.27 11.30
CA PRO A 70 28.74 20.29 11.54
C PRO A 70 29.11 21.08 12.80
N ALA A 71 29.17 22.40 12.67
CA ALA A 71 29.40 23.32 13.78
C ALA A 71 28.34 23.12 14.86
N GLU A 72 28.77 23.08 16.12
CA GLU A 72 27.88 22.91 17.25
C GLU A 72 26.86 24.05 17.33
N SER A 73 25.60 23.67 17.49
CA SER A 73 24.49 24.59 17.73
C SER A 73 24.64 25.24 19.10
N PRO A 74 24.45 26.56 19.24
CA PRO A 74 24.55 27.23 20.54
C PRO A 74 23.53 26.67 21.53
N THR A 75 24.01 26.37 22.73
CA THR A 75 23.19 26.02 23.90
C THR A 75 22.27 27.19 24.25
N ALA A 76 20.96 26.99 24.12
CA ALA A 76 19.97 27.96 24.58
C ALA A 76 20.06 28.08 26.11
N THR A 77 20.26 29.31 26.59
CA THR A 77 20.14 29.69 28.00
C THR A 77 18.70 29.45 28.45
N PRO A 78 18.44 28.67 29.51
CA PRO A 78 17.10 28.54 30.07
C PRO A 78 16.66 29.89 30.65
N GLY A 79 15.68 30.52 30.01
CA GLY A 79 15.02 31.72 30.51
C GLY A 79 14.05 31.38 31.63
N ASP A 80 13.96 32.29 32.60
CA ASP A 80 13.20 32.18 33.85
C ASP A 80 11.80 31.59 33.69
N THR A 81 11.55 30.54 34.47
CA THR A 81 10.23 29.97 34.70
C THR A 81 9.34 31.01 35.39
N PRO A 82 8.25 31.50 34.77
CA PRO A 82 7.28 32.30 35.49
C PRO A 82 6.57 31.41 36.54
N THR A 83 6.61 31.85 37.79
CA THR A 83 5.80 31.30 38.88
C THR A 83 4.32 31.46 38.53
N PRO A 84 3.53 30.37 38.41
CA PRO A 84 2.10 30.50 38.20
C PRO A 84 1.44 31.04 39.47
N ASP A 85 0.73 32.15 39.30
CA ASP A 85 -0.14 32.77 40.29
C ASP A 85 -1.38 31.88 40.51
N ASP A 86 -1.59 31.45 41.75
CA ASP A 86 -2.76 30.68 42.23
C ASP A 86 -4.01 31.57 42.24
N SER A 87 -4.50 31.95 41.07
CA SER A 87 -5.81 32.59 40.92
C SER A 87 -6.85 31.54 40.54
N ALA A 88 -7.60 31.10 41.55
CA ALA A 88 -8.65 30.10 41.45
C ALA A 88 -9.71 30.46 40.40
N ALA A 89 -9.64 29.80 39.24
CA ALA A 89 -10.68 29.86 38.21
C ALA A 89 -11.84 28.91 38.57
N PRO A 90 -13.10 29.31 38.36
CA PRO A 90 -14.26 28.48 38.64
C PRO A 90 -14.21 27.21 37.78
N THR A 91 -14.41 26.04 38.40
CA THR A 91 -14.46 24.75 37.72
C THR A 91 -15.61 24.72 36.70
N PRO A 92 -15.35 24.72 35.38
CA PRO A 92 -16.40 24.44 34.42
C PRO A 92 -16.71 22.95 34.50
N SER A 93 -17.91 22.60 34.95
CA SER A 93 -18.47 21.25 34.80
C SER A 93 -18.61 20.95 33.30
N SER A 94 -17.52 20.48 32.72
CA SER A 94 -17.42 20.13 31.32
C SER A 94 -17.88 18.68 31.22
N THR A 95 -19.19 18.47 31.09
CA THR A 95 -19.67 17.22 30.50
C THR A 95 -19.23 17.28 29.04
N PRO A 96 -18.23 16.49 28.61
CA PRO A 96 -17.82 16.51 27.22
C PRO A 96 -19.05 16.16 26.37
N PRO A 97 -19.37 16.94 25.32
CA PRO A 97 -20.37 16.51 24.37
C PRO A 97 -19.93 15.12 23.89
N ALA A 98 -20.84 14.14 23.95
CA ALA A 98 -20.58 12.79 23.46
C ALA A 98 -19.97 12.92 22.07
N ALA A 99 -18.67 12.63 21.97
CA ALA A 99 -17.93 12.77 20.73
C ALA A 99 -18.68 11.91 19.73
N GLN A 100 -19.33 12.55 18.77
CA GLN A 100 -19.81 11.86 17.59
C GLN A 100 -18.54 11.31 16.96
N VAL A 101 -18.31 10.02 17.14
CA VAL A 101 -17.28 9.28 16.42
C VAL A 101 -17.71 9.39 14.97
N ALA A 102 -17.25 10.44 14.29
CA ALA A 102 -17.40 10.57 12.86
C ALA A 102 -16.74 9.32 12.32
N ALA A 103 -17.54 8.42 11.76
CA ALA A 103 -17.05 7.22 11.12
C ALA A 103 -15.99 7.68 10.13
N GLY A 104 -14.73 7.30 10.38
CA GLY A 104 -13.64 7.59 9.48
C GLY A 104 -13.96 7.05 8.07
N PRO A 105 -13.27 7.55 7.04
CA PRO A 105 -13.44 7.02 5.69
C PRO A 105 -13.20 5.50 5.69
N ASP A 106 -14.08 4.77 5.01
CA ASP A 106 -14.02 3.31 4.92
C ASP A 106 -12.70 2.88 4.24
N PRO A 107 -11.84 2.08 4.93
CA PRO A 107 -10.57 1.64 4.37
C PRO A 107 -10.73 0.81 3.09
N VAL A 108 -11.86 0.11 2.93
CA VAL A 108 -12.15 -0.65 1.71
C VAL A 108 -12.34 0.28 0.53
N ALA A 109 -13.21 1.28 0.66
CA ALA A 109 -13.47 2.27 -0.37
C ALA A 109 -12.20 3.06 -0.75
N LEU A 110 -11.37 3.40 0.23
CA LEU A 110 -10.08 4.05 -0.02
C LEU A 110 -9.13 3.15 -0.81
N SER A 111 -9.09 1.85 -0.50
CA SER A 111 -8.21 0.90 -1.20
C SER A 111 -8.65 0.64 -2.65
N ASP A 112 -9.95 0.59 -2.91
CA ASP A 112 -10.50 0.48 -4.28
C ASP A 112 -10.13 1.70 -5.12
N GLN A 113 -10.27 2.90 -4.54
CA GLN A 113 -9.89 4.15 -5.19
C GLN A 113 -8.39 4.22 -5.46
N LEU A 114 -7.55 3.74 -4.52
CA LEU A 114 -6.11 3.67 -4.71
C LEU A 114 -5.76 2.81 -5.93
N VAL A 115 -6.31 1.60 -6.03
CA VAL A 115 -6.06 0.69 -7.16
C VAL A 115 -6.49 1.33 -8.49
N SER A 116 -7.68 1.95 -8.52
CA SER A 116 -8.16 2.66 -9.71
C SER A 116 -7.25 3.82 -10.11
N SER A 117 -6.79 4.61 -9.13
CA SER A 117 -5.88 5.74 -9.38
C SER A 117 -4.51 5.29 -9.90
N LEU A 118 -3.96 4.18 -9.38
CA LEU A 118 -2.71 3.60 -9.87
C LEU A 118 -2.84 3.01 -11.27
N ALA A 119 -3.98 2.42 -11.60
CA ALA A 119 -4.23 1.88 -12.94
C ALA A 119 -4.29 3.00 -14.00
N ALA A 120 -4.77 4.19 -13.62
CA ALA A 120 -4.81 5.37 -14.50
C ALA A 120 -3.44 6.05 -14.69
N GLN A 121 -2.44 5.71 -13.88
CA GLN A 121 -1.11 6.32 -13.93
C GLN A 121 -0.29 5.80 -15.12
N SER A 122 0.05 6.70 -16.03
CA SER A 122 0.86 6.41 -17.22
C SER A 122 2.34 6.80 -17.06
N ASP A 123 2.65 7.72 -16.15
CA ASP A 123 3.98 8.35 -16.02
C ASP A 123 4.95 7.59 -15.09
N MET A 124 4.58 6.38 -14.68
CA MET A 124 5.36 5.59 -13.74
C MET A 124 6.23 4.58 -14.50
N HIS A 125 7.52 4.49 -14.15
CA HIS A 125 8.41 3.48 -14.74
C HIS A 125 7.82 2.07 -14.55
N ALA A 126 7.79 1.23 -15.60
CA ALA A 126 7.08 -0.05 -15.60
C ALA A 126 7.38 -0.98 -14.40
N GLY A 127 8.64 -0.98 -13.94
CA GLY A 127 9.04 -1.72 -12.73
C GLY A 127 8.41 -1.20 -11.44
N VAL A 128 8.30 0.13 -11.29
CA VAL A 128 7.66 0.78 -10.14
C VAL A 128 6.14 0.56 -10.23
N HIS A 129 5.55 0.70 -11.42
CA HIS A 129 4.12 0.47 -11.65
C HIS A 129 3.68 -0.96 -11.30
N ARG A 130 4.43 -1.98 -11.72
CA ARG A 130 4.12 -3.38 -11.36
C ARG A 130 4.21 -3.65 -9.86
N ARG A 131 5.20 -3.06 -9.18
CA ARG A 131 5.34 -3.20 -7.72
C ARG A 131 4.19 -2.48 -7.01
N ALA A 132 3.93 -1.23 -7.38
CA ALA A 132 2.88 -0.42 -6.77
C ALA A 132 1.49 -1.06 -6.94
N ASN A 133 1.17 -1.63 -8.11
CA ASN A 133 -0.08 -2.35 -8.31
C ASN A 133 -0.19 -3.63 -7.46
N ARG A 134 0.91 -4.37 -7.29
CA ARG A 134 0.93 -5.54 -6.40
C ARG A 134 0.65 -5.12 -4.96
N ASP A 135 1.33 -4.10 -4.48
CA ASP A 135 1.19 -3.62 -3.11
C ASP A 135 -0.21 -3.04 -2.87
N ALA A 136 -0.77 -2.29 -3.85
CA ALA A 136 -2.14 -1.80 -3.79
C ALA A 136 -3.18 -2.94 -3.72
N ALA A 137 -3.00 -4.01 -4.49
CA ALA A 137 -3.86 -5.19 -4.43
C ALA A 137 -3.74 -5.94 -3.08
N GLU A 138 -2.55 -5.97 -2.47
CA GLU A 138 -2.37 -6.53 -1.12
C GLU A 138 -3.07 -5.68 -0.05
N ILE A 139 -2.97 -4.35 -0.14
CA ILE A 139 -3.68 -3.41 0.74
C ILE A 139 -5.19 -3.64 0.63
N GLN A 140 -5.73 -3.68 -0.59
CA GLN A 140 -7.14 -3.92 -0.85
C GLN A 140 -7.61 -5.26 -0.26
N ARG A 141 -6.84 -6.34 -0.49
CA ARG A 141 -7.16 -7.66 0.07
C ARG A 141 -7.23 -7.63 1.60
N LYS A 142 -6.27 -7.01 2.28
CA LYS A 142 -6.24 -6.88 3.75
C LYS A 142 -7.40 -6.03 4.26
N ALA A 143 -7.70 -4.92 3.59
CA ALA A 143 -8.85 -4.08 3.93
C ALA A 143 -10.17 -4.86 3.85
N HIS A 144 -10.40 -5.65 2.80
CA HIS A 144 -11.60 -6.49 2.69
C HIS A 144 -11.68 -7.62 3.72
N GLN A 145 -10.54 -8.07 4.26
CA GLN A 145 -10.49 -9.08 5.34
C GLN A 145 -10.79 -8.48 6.72
N GLY A 146 -10.88 -7.15 6.82
CA GLY A 146 -11.01 -6.44 8.10
C GLY A 146 -9.67 -6.20 8.79
N ASP A 147 -8.55 -6.58 8.17
CA ASP A 147 -7.18 -6.40 8.69
C ASP A 147 -6.67 -4.98 8.42
N THR A 148 -7.39 -3.98 8.95
CA THR A 148 -7.16 -2.55 8.67
C THR A 148 -5.78 -2.08 9.11
N ALA A 149 -5.26 -2.60 10.23
CA ALA A 149 -3.92 -2.27 10.71
C ALA A 149 -2.82 -2.75 9.74
N GLU A 150 -2.95 -3.96 9.17
CA GLU A 150 -1.99 -4.48 8.21
C GLU A 150 -2.12 -3.77 6.85
N ALA A 151 -3.33 -3.42 6.44
CA ALA A 151 -3.57 -2.60 5.25
C ALA A 151 -2.91 -1.21 5.40
N ALA A 152 -3.05 -0.58 6.57
CA ALA A 152 -2.41 0.70 6.88
C ALA A 152 -0.88 0.60 6.90
N ALA A 153 -0.31 -0.47 7.47
CA ALA A 153 1.13 -0.71 7.46
C ALA A 153 1.66 -0.84 6.02
N LYS A 154 0.96 -1.61 5.17
CA LYS A 154 1.30 -1.76 3.74
C LYS A 154 1.15 -0.45 2.97
N ALA A 155 0.14 0.38 3.29
CA ALA A 155 0.00 1.70 2.68
C ALA A 155 1.19 2.62 3.00
N ARG A 156 1.72 2.59 4.24
CA ARG A 156 2.93 3.34 4.63
C ARG A 156 4.17 2.83 3.88
N GLU A 157 4.31 1.51 3.73
CA GLU A 157 5.41 0.90 2.96
C GLU A 157 5.36 1.33 1.49
N LEU A 158 4.19 1.25 0.86
CA LEU A 158 3.98 1.69 -0.51
C LEU A 158 4.28 3.19 -0.67
N GLN A 159 3.82 4.03 0.26
CA GLN A 159 4.12 5.47 0.27
C GLN A 159 5.63 5.72 0.34
N ALA A 160 6.36 5.00 1.20
CA ALA A 160 7.82 5.10 1.27
C ALA A 160 8.51 4.68 -0.04
N SER A 161 8.07 3.58 -0.66
CA SER A 161 8.61 3.12 -1.94
C SER A 161 8.33 4.11 -3.09
N LEU A 162 7.17 4.74 -3.08
CA LEU A 162 6.80 5.73 -4.09
C LEU A 162 7.59 7.03 -3.89
N ASN A 163 7.80 7.48 -2.66
CA ASN A 163 8.67 8.62 -2.37
C ASN A 163 10.12 8.38 -2.84
N ASP A 164 10.67 7.18 -2.61
CA ASP A 164 12.00 6.81 -3.13
C ASP A 164 12.02 6.81 -4.68
N ALA A 165 10.97 6.30 -5.32
CA ALA A 165 10.84 6.34 -6.77
C ALA A 165 10.75 7.78 -7.30
N GLN A 166 10.06 8.67 -6.60
CA GLN A 166 9.95 10.09 -6.95
C GLN A 166 11.29 10.80 -6.83
N GLN A 167 12.01 10.59 -5.72
CA GLN A 167 13.36 11.16 -5.52
C GLN A 167 14.35 10.70 -6.60
N LYS A 168 14.17 9.48 -7.11
CA LYS A 168 14.96 8.93 -8.21
C LYS A 168 14.44 9.31 -9.61
N GLY A 169 13.40 10.12 -9.71
CA GLY A 169 12.79 10.54 -10.99
C GLY A 169 12.11 9.39 -11.76
N ARG A 170 11.80 8.28 -11.10
CA ARG A 170 11.13 7.09 -11.70
C ARG A 170 9.61 7.18 -11.64
N TRP A 171 9.10 8.21 -10.97
CA TRP A 171 7.69 8.53 -10.81
C TRP A 171 7.54 10.04 -10.62
N SER A 172 6.49 10.63 -11.19
CA SER A 172 6.25 12.09 -11.15
C SER A 172 5.59 12.57 -9.86
N GLY A 173 5.02 11.67 -9.03
CA GLY A 173 4.41 12.03 -7.76
C GLY A 173 2.99 12.56 -7.89
N ASP A 174 2.02 11.65 -8.05
CA ASP A 174 0.60 12.03 -8.13
C ASP A 174 0.03 12.36 -6.74
N PRO A 175 -0.56 13.56 -6.58
CA PRO A 175 -1.08 14.03 -5.29
C PRO A 175 -2.30 13.24 -4.82
N ASN A 176 -3.12 12.70 -5.72
CA ASN A 176 -4.30 11.91 -5.36
C ASN A 176 -3.87 10.57 -4.78
N VAL A 177 -2.92 9.89 -5.42
CA VAL A 177 -2.35 8.62 -4.92
C VAL A 177 -1.75 8.83 -3.54
N THR A 178 -0.97 9.89 -3.36
CA THR A 178 -0.32 10.21 -2.09
C THR A 178 -1.35 10.51 -0.99
N ARG A 179 -2.42 11.25 -1.31
CA ARG A 179 -3.50 11.56 -0.37
C ARG A 179 -4.26 10.29 0.05
N LEU A 180 -4.57 9.40 -0.88
CA LEU A 180 -5.24 8.14 -0.59
C LEU A 180 -4.41 7.25 0.32
N LEU A 181 -3.11 7.12 0.04
CA LEU A 181 -2.18 6.39 0.89
C LEU A 181 -2.10 6.98 2.30
N GLN A 182 -2.06 8.30 2.41
CA GLN A 182 -2.05 8.99 3.70
C GLN A 182 -3.35 8.73 4.49
N GLN A 183 -4.50 8.75 3.81
CA GLN A 183 -5.80 8.45 4.43
C GLN A 183 -5.87 7.00 4.92
N LEU A 184 -5.46 6.04 4.08
CA LEU A 184 -5.34 4.62 4.46
C LEU A 184 -4.38 4.41 5.63
N ALA A 185 -3.24 5.07 5.62
CA ALA A 185 -2.26 4.99 6.69
C ALA A 185 -2.76 5.56 8.03
N SER A 186 -3.74 6.48 7.99
CA SER A 186 -4.39 7.03 9.19
C SER A 186 -5.63 6.25 9.64
N ALA A 187 -6.15 5.34 8.82
CA ALA A 187 -7.38 4.60 9.09
C ALA A 187 -7.17 3.30 9.90
N GLY A 188 -5.92 2.86 10.08
CA GLY A 188 -5.55 1.68 10.87
C GLY A 188 -4.60 2.02 12.00
#